data_AF-A0A2E3C7I1-F1
#
_entry.id   AF-A0A2E3C7I1-F1
#
_cell.length_a   1.000
_cell.length_b   1.000
_cell.length_c   1.000
_cell.angle_alpha   90.00
_cell.angle_beta   90.00
_cell.angle_gamma   90.00
#
_symmetry.space_group_name_H-M   'P 1'
#
loop_
_entity.id
_entity.type
_entity.pdbx_description
1 polymer ?
#
loop_
_entity_poly.entity_id
_entity_poly.type
_entity_poly.pdbx_seq_one_letter_code
_entity_poly.pdbx_strand_id
1 'polypeptide(L)'
;MRALGNVARAGIAILGFYLMSLLVDAPRWASGGVEMVSPTARFADALMVDWSFSLVILGALLAMAMIGASYLVRDERLENLIWNEGGIGVASAPSKRSSVAVSMDSPSGDELQKLADYLVEKGQTVFDFFRSIDLDDSGEIDTMEFQLALKNTSIANLPPWDVDVLVNQMDLNSDGKLDLPELDLAIMSLTKNRGEEE
;
A
#
# COMPACT_ATOMS: atom_id res chain seq x y z
N MET A 1 -65.79 -36.63 15.89
CA MET A 1 -64.71 -35.61 15.82
C MET A 1 -63.96 -35.38 17.14
N ARG A 2 -64.63 -35.34 18.31
CA ARG A 2 -63.96 -35.13 19.63
C ARG A 2 -62.98 -36.23 20.06
N ALA A 3 -63.29 -37.49 19.76
CA ALA A 3 -62.43 -38.62 20.10
C ALA A 3 -61.06 -38.57 19.39
N LEU A 4 -61.02 -38.14 18.13
CA LEU A 4 -59.78 -38.04 17.35
C LEU A 4 -58.84 -36.96 17.92
N GLY A 5 -59.39 -35.82 18.36
CA GLY A 5 -58.62 -34.77 19.00
C GLY A 5 -58.04 -35.18 20.36
N ASN A 6 -58.78 -35.99 21.13
CA ASN A 6 -58.31 -36.48 22.43
C ASN A 6 -57.18 -37.52 22.26
N VAL A 7 -57.25 -38.37 21.23
CA VAL A 7 -56.18 -39.33 20.89
C VAL A 7 -54.91 -38.60 20.44
N ALA A 8 -55.03 -37.57 19.61
CA ALA A 8 -53.88 -36.77 19.19
C ALA A 8 -53.18 -36.07 20.38
N ARG A 9 -53.96 -35.52 21.32
CA ARG A 9 -53.43 -34.89 22.55
C ARG A 9 -52.73 -35.90 23.46
N ALA A 10 -53.31 -37.09 23.62
CA ALA A 10 -52.69 -38.18 24.36
C ALA A 10 -51.38 -38.64 23.70
N GLY A 11 -51.36 -38.75 22.37
CA GLY A 11 -50.16 -39.09 21.60
C GLY A 11 -49.03 -38.07 21.78
N ILE A 12 -49.34 -36.77 21.75
CA ILE A 12 -48.35 -35.71 22.01
C ILE A 12 -47.83 -35.77 23.45
N ALA A 13 -48.69 -36.04 24.43
CA ALA A 13 -48.25 -36.18 25.82
C ALA A 13 -47.32 -37.38 26.02
N ILE A 14 -47.62 -38.52 25.38
CA ILE A 14 -46.78 -39.73 25.42
C ILE A 14 -45.44 -39.46 24.72
N LEU A 15 -45.45 -38.83 23.54
CA LEU A 15 -44.23 -38.43 22.83
C LEU A 15 -43.39 -37.47 23.69
N GLY A 16 -44.02 -36.48 24.31
CA GLY A 16 -43.34 -35.53 25.20
C GLY A 16 -42.70 -36.23 26.40
N PHE A 17 -43.40 -37.18 27.02
CA PHE A 17 -42.87 -37.97 28.12
C PHE A 17 -41.69 -38.86 27.67
N TYR A 18 -41.80 -39.48 26.50
CA TYR A 18 -40.75 -40.30 25.92
C TYR A 18 -39.48 -39.49 25.61
N LEU A 19 -39.65 -38.31 24.99
CA LEU A 19 -38.54 -37.41 24.70
C LEU A 19 -37.90 -36.87 25.99
N MET A 20 -38.70 -36.58 27.02
CA MET A 20 -38.18 -36.16 28.32
C MET A 20 -37.35 -37.27 28.98
N SER A 21 -37.81 -38.52 28.92
CA SER A 21 -37.05 -39.67 29.43
C SER A 21 -35.69 -39.80 28.72
N LEU A 22 -35.67 -39.69 27.38
CA LEU A 22 -34.43 -39.73 26.61
C LEU A 22 -33.50 -38.53 26.92
N LEU A 23 -34.07 -37.35 27.18
CA LEU A 23 -33.31 -36.16 27.53
C LEU A 23 -32.60 -36.32 28.88
N VAL A 24 -33.28 -36.91 29.87
CA VAL A 24 -32.77 -37.11 31.23
C VAL A 24 -31.73 -38.24 31.28
N ASP A 25 -31.97 -39.35 30.59
CA ASP A 25 -31.03 -40.48 30.50
C ASP A 25 -29.84 -40.21 29.56
N ALA A 26 -29.79 -39.04 28.91
CA ALA A 26 -28.73 -38.73 27.99
C ALA A 26 -27.36 -38.76 28.72
N PRO A 27 -26.38 -39.57 28.27
CA PRO A 27 -25.08 -39.74 28.92
C PRO A 27 -24.30 -38.43 29.18
N ARG A 28 -24.64 -37.37 28.44
CA ARG A 28 -24.10 -36.01 28.60
C ARG A 28 -24.37 -35.37 29.95
N TRP A 29 -25.41 -35.79 30.67
CA TRP A 29 -25.70 -35.32 32.04
C TRP A 29 -25.03 -36.18 33.11
N ALA A 30 -24.64 -37.41 32.77
CA ALA A 30 -23.99 -38.34 33.68
C ALA A 30 -22.49 -38.05 33.85
N SER A 31 -21.85 -37.41 32.87
CA SER A 31 -20.48 -36.94 33.01
C SER A 31 -20.46 -35.67 33.86
N GLY A 32 -20.23 -35.81 35.16
CA GLY A 32 -19.92 -34.68 36.03
C GLY A 32 -18.80 -33.85 35.40
N GLY A 33 -19.13 -32.61 35.03
CA GLY A 33 -18.21 -31.59 34.54
C GLY A 33 -17.06 -32.13 33.71
N VAL A 34 -17.32 -32.55 32.46
CA VAL A 34 -16.24 -32.46 31.47
C VAL A 34 -15.93 -30.97 31.41
N GLU A 35 -14.83 -30.54 32.04
CA GLU A 35 -14.30 -29.21 31.85
C GLU A 35 -14.20 -29.02 30.34
N MET A 36 -15.11 -28.24 29.75
CA MET A 36 -14.88 -27.68 28.43
C MET A 36 -13.77 -26.63 28.60
N VAL A 37 -12.56 -27.07 28.97
CA VAL A 37 -11.38 -26.23 28.82
C VAL A 37 -11.27 -26.02 27.33
N SER A 38 -11.55 -24.80 26.91
CA SER A 38 -11.49 -24.43 25.51
C SER A 38 -10.13 -24.87 24.95
N PRO A 39 -10.06 -25.31 23.68
CA PRO A 39 -8.78 -25.66 23.06
C PRO A 39 -7.74 -24.55 23.22
N THR A 40 -8.19 -23.29 23.28
CA THR A 40 -7.37 -22.11 23.57
C THR A 40 -6.76 -22.09 24.96
N ALA A 41 -7.47 -22.53 25.99
CA ALA A 41 -6.95 -22.56 27.37
C ALA A 41 -5.90 -23.68 27.54
N ARG A 42 -6.12 -24.87 26.94
CA ARG A 42 -5.10 -25.93 26.94
C ARG A 42 -3.83 -25.52 26.18
N PHE A 43 -4.00 -24.79 25.08
CA PHE A 43 -2.87 -24.24 24.35
C PHE A 43 -2.11 -23.18 25.15
N ALA A 44 -2.82 -22.32 25.88
CA ALA A 44 -2.21 -21.32 26.75
C ALA A 44 -1.38 -21.96 27.88
N ASP A 45 -1.90 -22.99 28.54
CA ASP A 45 -1.16 -23.75 29.56
C ASP A 45 0.10 -24.41 28.96
N ALA A 46 -0.02 -25.00 27.76
CA ALA A 46 1.11 -25.61 27.08
C ALA A 46 2.23 -24.59 26.76
N LEU A 47 1.89 -23.40 26.29
CA LEU A 47 2.89 -22.36 25.97
C LEU A 47 3.44 -21.67 27.22
N MET A 48 2.58 -21.22 28.13
CA MET A 48 2.97 -20.34 29.23
C MET A 48 3.39 -21.06 30.50
N VAL A 49 3.03 -22.35 30.66
CA VAL A 49 3.39 -23.16 31.82
C VAL A 49 4.38 -24.23 31.40
N ASP A 50 3.92 -25.21 30.60
CA ASP A 50 4.69 -26.42 30.29
C ASP A 50 5.98 -26.13 29.49
N TRP A 51 5.91 -25.22 28.51
CA TRP A 51 7.03 -24.87 27.64
C TRP A 51 7.67 -23.50 27.94
N SER A 52 7.31 -22.89 29.07
CA SER A 52 7.73 -21.53 29.46
C SER A 52 9.25 -21.31 29.35
N PHE A 53 10.05 -22.23 29.89
CA PHE A 53 11.51 -22.13 29.87
C PHE A 53 12.10 -22.17 28.45
N SER A 54 11.62 -23.11 27.62
CA SER A 54 12.03 -23.25 26.23
C SER A 54 11.65 -22.02 25.40
N LEU A 55 10.48 -21.44 25.65
CA LEU A 55 10.00 -20.22 24.98
C LEU A 55 10.84 -18.99 25.33
N VAL A 56 11.27 -18.85 26.59
CA VAL A 56 12.16 -17.75 27.00
C VAL A 56 13.52 -17.87 26.29
N ILE A 57 14.09 -19.07 26.23
CA ILE A 57 15.36 -19.31 25.52
C ILE A 57 15.20 -19.03 24.02
N LEU A 58 14.12 -19.51 23.40
CA LEU A 58 13.81 -19.23 21.99
C LEU A 58 13.70 -17.72 21.74
N GLY A 59 13.00 -17.00 22.61
CA GLY A 59 12.87 -15.54 22.53
C GLY A 59 14.20 -14.82 22.65
N ALA A 60 15.07 -15.24 23.58
CA ALA A 60 16.41 -14.67 23.74
C ALA A 60 17.29 -14.93 22.50
N LEU A 61 17.24 -16.14 21.93
CA LEU A 61 17.96 -16.48 20.71
C LEU A 61 17.43 -15.69 19.50
N LEU A 62 16.12 -15.52 19.38
CA LEU A 62 15.51 -14.75 18.32
C LEU A 62 15.86 -13.25 18.43
N ALA A 63 15.88 -12.71 19.64
CA ALA A 63 16.34 -11.34 19.90
C ALA A 63 17.83 -11.18 19.53
N MET A 64 18.68 -12.12 19.92
CA MET A 64 20.11 -12.12 19.56
C MET A 64 20.30 -12.15 18.04
N ALA A 65 19.52 -12.96 17.32
CA ALA A 65 19.55 -13.03 15.86
C ALA A 65 19.07 -11.71 15.21
N MET A 66 18.00 -11.09 15.72
CA MET A 66 17.52 -9.81 15.19
C MET A 66 18.52 -8.66 15.41
N ILE A 67 19.19 -8.63 16.57
CA ILE A 67 20.27 -7.66 16.83
C ILE A 67 21.43 -7.87 15.84
N GLY A 68 21.81 -9.13 15.58
CA GLY A 68 22.83 -9.46 14.58
C GLY A 68 22.46 -9.04 13.16
N ALA A 69 21.21 -9.26 12.74
CA ALA A 69 20.72 -8.82 11.43
C ALA A 69 20.69 -7.29 11.31
N SER A 70 20.32 -6.57 12.37
CA SER A 70 20.36 -5.11 12.39
C SER A 70 21.79 -4.56 12.29
N TYR A 71 22.79 -5.27 12.85
CA TYR A 71 24.20 -4.88 12.74
C TYR A 71 24.69 -5.03 11.29
N LEU A 72 24.30 -6.11 10.60
CA LEU A 72 24.66 -6.33 9.19
C LEU A 72 24.20 -5.18 8.27
N VAL A 73 22.97 -4.72 8.40
CA VAL A 73 22.44 -3.59 7.59
C VAL A 73 23.18 -2.29 7.90
N ARG A 74 23.61 -2.09 9.15
CA ARG A 74 24.39 -0.90 9.55
C ARG A 74 25.79 -0.94 8.95
N ASP A 75 26.43 -2.10 8.93
CA ASP A 75 27.75 -2.29 8.35
C ASP A 75 27.74 -2.08 6.82
N GLU A 76 26.71 -2.56 6.11
CA GLU A 76 26.52 -2.30 4.68
C GLU A 76 26.35 -0.80 4.37
N ARG A 77 25.64 -0.07 5.24
CA ARG A 77 25.51 1.38 5.11
C ARG A 77 26.84 2.09 5.37
N LEU A 78 27.60 1.68 6.39
CA LEU A 78 28.92 2.25 6.65
C LEU A 78 29.87 2.02 5.48
N GLU A 79 29.93 0.81 4.91
CA GLU A 79 30.73 0.50 3.73
C GLU A 79 30.40 1.43 2.54
N ASN A 80 29.12 1.61 2.24
CA ASN A 80 28.70 2.53 1.17
C ASN A 80 29.05 4.00 1.46
N LEU A 81 29.06 4.42 2.73
CA LEU A 81 29.51 5.77 3.10
C LEU A 81 31.02 5.94 2.89
N ILE A 82 31.86 4.97 3.25
CA ILE A 82 33.32 5.05 3.01
C ILE A 82 33.66 5.07 1.51
N TRP A 83 32.91 4.33 0.69
CA TRP A 83 33.03 4.39 -0.77
C TRP A 83 32.57 5.74 -1.35
N ASN A 84 31.63 6.44 -0.70
CA ASN A 84 31.15 7.75 -1.14
C ASN A 84 32.04 8.92 -0.65
N GLU A 85 32.63 8.81 0.54
CA GLU A 85 33.53 9.83 1.13
C GLU A 85 34.97 9.74 0.60
N GLY A 86 35.43 8.53 0.22
CA GLY A 86 36.67 8.35 -0.50
C GLY A 86 36.50 8.77 -1.95
N GLY A 87 36.77 10.03 -2.28
CA GLY A 87 36.68 10.63 -3.64
C GLY A 87 37.63 10.04 -4.70
N ILE A 88 37.81 8.73 -4.72
CA ILE A 88 38.54 7.98 -5.74
C ILE A 88 37.49 7.34 -6.63
N GLY A 89 37.34 7.87 -7.85
CA GLY A 89 36.46 7.33 -8.89
C GLY A 89 36.90 5.95 -9.38
N VAL A 90 36.73 4.93 -8.56
CA VAL A 90 36.80 3.52 -8.96
C VAL A 90 35.37 2.98 -8.96
N ALA A 91 34.98 2.44 -10.11
CA ALA A 91 33.63 1.99 -10.43
C ALA A 91 32.96 1.22 -9.28
N SER A 92 31.68 1.54 -9.06
CA SER A 92 30.77 0.90 -8.11
C SER A 92 30.88 -0.63 -8.10
N ALA A 93 30.82 -1.23 -6.91
CA ALA A 93 30.78 -2.69 -6.72
C ALA A 93 29.67 -3.36 -7.57
N PRO A 94 29.89 -4.58 -8.08
CA PRO A 94 28.91 -5.27 -8.90
C PRO A 94 27.72 -5.69 -8.04
N SER A 95 26.70 -4.84 -7.98
CA SER A 95 25.40 -5.18 -7.41
C SER A 95 24.81 -6.36 -8.20
N LYS A 96 24.69 -7.52 -7.56
CA LYS A 96 23.93 -8.67 -8.06
C LYS A 96 22.40 -8.46 -7.98
N ARG A 97 21.93 -7.32 -7.49
CA ARG A 97 20.59 -6.85 -7.85
C ARG A 97 20.75 -6.12 -9.17
N SER A 98 20.07 -6.61 -10.19
CA SER A 98 19.65 -5.80 -11.32
C SER A 98 18.89 -4.61 -10.78
N SER A 99 19.60 -3.57 -10.32
CA SER A 99 19.07 -2.23 -10.38
C SER A 99 18.86 -2.03 -11.87
N VAL A 100 17.60 -2.19 -12.30
CA VAL A 100 17.17 -1.49 -13.49
C VAL A 100 17.53 -0.05 -13.20
N ALA A 101 18.67 0.38 -13.71
CA ALA A 101 19.03 1.78 -13.76
C ALA A 101 17.97 2.37 -14.68
N VAL A 102 16.85 2.78 -14.09
CA VAL A 102 15.90 3.64 -14.77
C VAL A 102 16.74 4.86 -15.07
N SER A 103 17.14 5.01 -16.33
CA SER A 103 17.78 6.22 -16.82
C SER A 103 16.76 7.34 -16.64
N MET A 104 16.91 8.05 -15.52
CA MET A 104 16.16 9.25 -15.21
C MET A 104 16.85 10.39 -15.95
N ASP A 105 16.07 11.16 -16.66
CA ASP A 105 16.58 12.31 -17.39
C ASP A 105 16.93 13.43 -16.40
N SER A 106 17.89 14.27 -16.76
CA SER A 106 18.16 15.48 -15.97
C SER A 106 17.21 16.60 -16.39
N PRO A 107 16.71 17.43 -15.45
CA PRO A 107 15.81 18.52 -15.77
C PRO A 107 16.51 19.52 -16.69
N SER A 108 15.97 19.66 -17.89
CA SER A 108 16.44 20.59 -18.91
C SER A 108 15.75 21.96 -18.81
N GLY A 109 14.64 22.06 -18.07
CA GLY A 109 13.80 23.27 -18.02
C GLY A 109 12.92 23.44 -19.25
N ASP A 110 13.17 22.65 -20.30
CA ASP A 110 12.43 22.66 -21.56
C ASP A 110 11.23 21.71 -21.56
N GLU A 111 10.98 20.98 -20.47
CA GLU A 111 9.90 19.98 -20.38
C GLU A 111 8.51 20.58 -20.54
N LEU A 112 8.33 21.80 -20.03
CA LEU A 112 7.10 22.59 -20.20
C LEU A 112 6.88 22.97 -21.66
N GLN A 113 7.96 23.26 -22.40
CA GLN A 113 7.88 23.57 -23.83
C GLN A 113 7.56 22.33 -24.64
N LYS A 114 8.20 21.19 -24.34
CA LYS A 114 7.90 19.89 -24.97
C LYS A 114 6.45 19.46 -24.72
N LEU A 115 5.91 19.76 -23.54
CA LEU A 115 4.51 19.54 -23.23
C LEU A 115 3.59 20.43 -24.07
N ALA A 116 3.90 21.71 -24.19
CA ALA A 116 3.14 22.63 -25.04
C ALA A 116 3.16 22.18 -26.51
N ASP A 117 4.33 21.82 -27.04
CA ASP A 117 4.47 21.31 -28.41
C ASP A 117 3.70 19.99 -28.61
N TYR A 118 3.70 19.08 -27.62
CA TYR A 118 2.93 17.84 -27.66
C TYR A 118 1.42 18.09 -27.75
N LEU A 119 0.90 19.04 -26.96
CA LEU A 119 -0.51 19.42 -26.97
C LEU A 119 -0.92 19.98 -28.35
N VAL A 120 -0.07 20.82 -28.94
CA VAL A 120 -0.27 21.38 -30.28
C VAL A 120 -0.20 20.29 -31.37
N GLU A 121 0.79 19.40 -31.30
CA GLU A 121 0.98 18.32 -32.29
C GLU A 121 -0.19 17.33 -32.28
N LYS A 122 -0.69 16.95 -31.09
CA LYS A 122 -1.84 16.05 -30.94
C LYS A 122 -3.17 16.74 -31.15
N GLY A 123 -3.21 18.07 -31.22
CA GLY A 123 -4.45 18.86 -31.31
C GLY A 123 -5.36 18.65 -30.11
N GLN A 124 -4.79 18.31 -28.95
CA GLN A 124 -5.55 18.13 -27.72
C GLN A 124 -5.67 19.46 -26.99
N THR A 125 -6.84 19.72 -26.41
CA THR A 125 -7.00 20.87 -25.54
C THR A 125 -6.33 20.59 -24.19
N VAL A 126 -5.92 21.65 -23.48
CA VAL A 126 -5.41 21.55 -22.11
C VAL A 126 -6.41 20.78 -21.22
N PHE A 127 -7.71 21.00 -21.44
CA PHE A 127 -8.78 20.31 -20.74
C PHE A 127 -8.83 18.79 -21.03
N ASP A 128 -8.65 18.39 -22.29
CA ASP A 128 -8.63 16.96 -22.64
C ASP A 128 -7.39 16.25 -22.09
N PHE A 129 -6.25 16.95 -22.05
CA PHE A 129 -5.03 16.46 -21.46
C PHE A 129 -5.17 16.29 -19.93
N PHE A 130 -5.68 17.31 -19.25
CA PHE A 130 -5.93 17.29 -17.81
C PHE A 130 -6.81 16.09 -17.42
N ARG A 131 -7.93 15.91 -18.10
CA ARG A 131 -8.85 14.78 -17.86
C ARG A 131 -8.23 13.40 -18.16
N SER A 132 -7.16 13.35 -18.94
CA SER A 132 -6.47 12.08 -19.24
C SER A 132 -5.45 11.67 -18.17
N ILE A 133 -5.07 12.60 -17.30
CA ILE A 133 -3.99 12.46 -16.32
C ILE A 133 -4.51 12.45 -14.90
N ASP A 134 -5.55 13.23 -14.63
CA ASP A 134 -6.34 13.17 -13.40
C ASP A 134 -6.96 11.76 -13.30
N LEU A 135 -6.29 10.87 -12.55
CA LEU A 135 -6.67 9.46 -12.46
C LEU A 135 -7.78 9.25 -11.42
N ASP A 136 -7.88 10.16 -10.46
CA ASP A 136 -8.82 10.08 -9.35
C ASP A 136 -10.01 11.04 -9.48
N ASP A 137 -10.11 11.77 -10.61
CA ASP A 137 -11.14 12.78 -10.90
C ASP A 137 -11.24 13.85 -9.80
N SER A 138 -10.11 14.18 -9.16
CA SER A 138 -10.07 15.14 -8.05
C SER A 138 -10.20 16.59 -8.54
N GLY A 139 -9.92 16.84 -9.82
CA GLY A 139 -9.93 18.19 -10.41
C GLY A 139 -8.65 18.98 -10.15
N GLU A 140 -7.63 18.36 -9.55
CA GLU A 140 -6.30 18.91 -9.27
C GLU A 140 -5.26 17.85 -9.70
N ILE A 141 -4.15 18.23 -10.34
CA ILE A 141 -3.09 17.28 -10.72
C ILE A 141 -1.99 17.30 -9.66
N ASP A 142 -1.67 16.14 -9.09
CA ASP A 142 -0.56 16.01 -8.16
C ASP A 142 0.80 15.75 -8.86
N THR A 143 1.90 15.83 -8.09
CA THR A 143 3.27 15.63 -8.61
C THR A 143 3.50 14.23 -9.20
N MET A 144 2.81 13.21 -8.71
CA MET A 144 2.93 11.83 -9.22
C MET A 144 2.15 11.66 -10.51
N GLU A 145 0.96 12.23 -10.61
CA GLU A 145 0.14 12.22 -11.82
C GLU A 145 0.83 12.98 -12.95
N PHE A 146 1.41 14.14 -12.65
CA PHE A 146 2.21 14.90 -13.63
C PHE A 146 3.47 14.13 -14.06
N GLN A 147 4.14 13.45 -13.13
CA GLN A 147 5.28 12.59 -13.48
C GLN A 147 4.85 11.45 -14.42
N LEU A 148 3.72 10.81 -14.12
CA LEU A 148 3.19 9.73 -14.93
C LEU A 148 2.77 10.24 -16.32
N ALA A 149 2.22 11.45 -16.40
CA ALA A 149 1.90 12.13 -17.65
C ALA A 149 3.13 12.34 -18.54
N LEU A 150 4.21 12.92 -17.99
CA LEU A 150 5.46 13.16 -18.73
C LEU A 150 6.08 11.85 -19.22
N LYS A 151 5.98 10.80 -18.39
CA LYS A 151 6.46 9.46 -18.74
C LYS A 151 5.61 8.82 -19.84
N ASN A 152 4.29 8.89 -19.74
CA ASN A 152 3.35 8.28 -20.69
C ASN A 152 3.37 8.99 -22.06
N THR A 153 3.61 10.30 -22.06
CA THR A 153 3.77 11.10 -23.28
C THR A 153 5.17 11.03 -23.87
N SER A 154 6.09 10.29 -23.24
CA SER A 154 7.50 10.17 -23.64
C SER A 154 8.25 11.50 -23.74
N ILE A 155 7.79 12.52 -23.00
CA ILE A 155 8.43 13.85 -22.94
C ILE A 155 9.69 13.77 -22.09
N ALA A 156 9.55 13.24 -20.88
CA ALA A 156 10.66 13.13 -19.93
C ALA A 156 10.37 12.04 -18.89
N ASN A 157 11.42 11.35 -18.46
CA ASN A 157 11.37 10.42 -17.34
C ASN A 157 12.10 11.03 -16.16
N LEU A 158 11.49 12.06 -15.57
CA LEU A 158 12.05 12.82 -14.46
C LEU A 158 11.73 12.15 -13.13
N PRO A 159 12.62 12.27 -12.14
CA PRO A 159 12.34 11.87 -10.78
C PRO A 159 11.37 12.85 -10.09
N PRO A 160 10.70 12.44 -8.98
CA PRO A 160 9.66 13.26 -8.34
C PRO A 160 10.12 14.66 -7.90
N TRP A 161 11.37 14.81 -7.47
CA TRP A 161 11.90 16.10 -7.01
C TRP A 161 12.12 17.12 -8.15
N ASP A 162 12.39 16.64 -9.37
CA ASP A 162 12.57 17.52 -10.53
C ASP A 162 11.21 17.90 -11.12
N VAL A 163 10.24 16.97 -11.08
CA VAL A 163 8.85 17.24 -11.42
C VAL A 163 8.22 18.26 -10.46
N ASP A 164 8.51 18.15 -9.17
CA ASP A 164 8.04 19.08 -8.14
C ASP A 164 8.47 20.52 -8.44
N VAL A 165 9.69 20.74 -8.97
CA VAL A 165 10.14 22.07 -9.38
C VAL A 165 9.31 22.62 -10.54
N LEU A 166 8.93 21.78 -11.51
CA LEU A 166 8.10 22.18 -12.65
C LEU A 166 6.66 22.50 -12.22
N VAL A 167 6.09 21.69 -11.32
CA VAL A 167 4.75 21.93 -10.76
C VAL A 167 4.74 23.23 -9.96
N ASN A 168 5.72 23.43 -9.07
CA ASN A 168 5.88 24.66 -8.29
C ASN A 168 6.09 25.93 -9.14
N GLN A 169 6.56 25.81 -10.39
CA GLN A 169 6.70 26.95 -11.30
C GLN A 169 5.36 27.37 -11.92
N MET A 170 4.43 26.43 -12.08
CA MET A 170 3.10 26.67 -12.65
C MET A 170 2.05 26.97 -11.58
N ASP A 171 2.22 26.38 -10.39
CA ASP A 171 1.35 26.60 -9.23
C ASP A 171 1.48 28.05 -8.74
N LEU A 172 0.41 28.82 -8.96
CA LEU A 172 0.33 30.24 -8.59
C LEU A 172 -0.15 30.42 -7.15
N ASN A 173 -0.84 29.43 -6.62
CA ASN A 173 -1.52 29.50 -5.33
C ASN A 173 -0.68 28.84 -4.19
N SER A 174 0.37 28.09 -4.57
CA SER A 174 1.32 27.38 -3.71
C SER A 174 0.70 26.26 -2.86
N ASP A 175 -0.32 25.57 -3.37
CA ASP A 175 -0.91 24.38 -2.74
C ASP A 175 -0.16 23.07 -3.08
N GLY A 176 0.83 23.13 -3.97
CA GLY A 176 1.65 22.00 -4.41
C GLY A 176 0.94 21.09 -5.41
N LYS A 177 -0.17 21.55 -5.98
CA LYS A 177 -0.96 20.86 -7.01
C LYS A 177 -1.16 21.80 -8.19
N LEU A 178 -1.72 21.25 -9.27
CA LEU A 178 -1.95 22.01 -10.49
C LEU A 178 -3.41 21.94 -10.90
N ASP A 179 -4.08 23.08 -10.90
CA ASP A 179 -5.46 23.19 -11.37
C ASP A 179 -5.53 23.45 -12.88
N LEU A 180 -6.72 23.19 -13.45
CA LEU A 180 -7.04 23.53 -14.85
C LEU A 180 -6.67 24.97 -15.25
N PRO A 181 -7.02 26.02 -14.48
CA PRO A 181 -6.68 27.39 -14.84
C PRO A 181 -5.17 27.67 -14.78
N GLU A 182 -4.46 27.04 -13.85
CA GLU A 182 -3.01 27.24 -13.66
C GLU A 182 -2.23 26.61 -14.81
N LEU A 183 -2.61 25.38 -15.21
CA LEU A 183 -2.04 24.71 -16.38
C LEU A 183 -2.32 25.51 -17.67
N ASP A 184 -3.55 26.00 -17.86
CA ASP A 184 -3.92 26.78 -19.05
C ASP A 184 -3.11 28.09 -19.13
N LEU A 185 -2.96 28.79 -18.01
CA LEU A 185 -2.13 29.99 -17.93
C LEU A 185 -0.65 29.70 -18.21
N ALA A 186 -0.11 28.60 -17.68
CA ALA A 186 1.27 28.20 -17.91
C ALA A 186 1.54 27.98 -19.42
N ILE A 187 0.70 27.18 -20.09
CA ILE A 187 0.83 26.90 -21.54
C ILE A 187 0.60 28.17 -22.38
N MET A 188 -0.37 29.01 -21.99
CA MET A 188 -0.63 30.27 -22.66
C MET A 188 0.56 31.24 -22.53
N SER A 189 1.19 31.32 -21.36
CA SER A 189 2.36 32.16 -21.12
C SER A 189 3.57 31.71 -21.96
N LEU A 190 3.77 30.40 -22.12
CA LEU A 190 4.83 29.83 -22.96
C LEU A 190 4.59 30.12 -24.44
N THR A 191 3.35 29.96 -24.90
CA THR A 191 2.97 30.26 -26.29
C THR A 191 3.08 31.76 -26.59
N LYS A 192 2.75 32.61 -25.61
CA LYS A 192 2.92 34.07 -25.74
C LYS A 192 4.39 34.45 -25.80
N ASN A 193 5.23 33.89 -24.94
CA ASN A 193 6.67 34.19 -24.91
C ASN A 193 7.35 33.78 -26.23
N ARG A 194 6.90 32.69 -26.86
CA ARG A 194 7.33 32.26 -28.21
C ARG A 194 7.05 33.30 -29.30
N GLY A 195 6.01 34.12 -29.15
CA GLY A 195 5.66 35.17 -30.11
C GLY A 195 6.39 36.50 -29.91
N GLU A 196 7.17 36.65 -28.84
CA GLU A 196 7.93 37.87 -28.52
C GLU A 196 9.44 37.74 -28.85
N GLU A 197 9.91 36.53 -29.22
CA GLU A 197 11.31 36.25 -29.61
C GLU A 197 11.56 36.15 -31.14
N GLU A 198 10.53 36.36 -31.98
CA GLU A 198 10.65 36.49 -33.46
C GLU A 198 10.57 37.96 -33.92
#